data_AF-A0A645J5Q8-F1
#
_entry.id   AF-A0A645J5Q8-F1
#
_cell.length_a   1.000
_cell.length_b   1.000
_cell.length_c   1.000
_cell.angle_alpha   90.00
_cell.angle_beta   90.00
_cell.angle_gamma   90.00
#
_symmetry.space_group_name_H-M   'P 1'
#
loop_
_entity.id
_entity.type
_entity.pdbx_description
1 polymer ?
#
loop_
_entity_poly.entity_id
_entity_poly.type
_entity_poly.pdbx_seq_one_letter_code
_entity_poly.pdbx_strand_id
1 'polypeptide(L)' 'MALCKEAGLILTPAGATFPYGMDPNDANIRISPSFPPVNQLAEAMDIFCVSAKLAAVEKLLSQDK' A
#
# COMPACT_ATOMS: atom_id res chain seq x y z
N MET A 1 -4.90 0.27 -0.19
CA MET A 1 -4.40 1.63 -0.54
C MET A 1 -5.15 2.76 0.17
N ALA A 2 -6.38 2.55 0.65
CA ALA A 2 -7.17 3.58 1.35
C ALA A 2 -6.41 4.20 2.54
N LEU A 3 -5.87 3.38 3.44
CA LEU A 3 -5.08 3.83 4.60
C LEU A 3 -3.91 4.76 4.24
N CYS A 4 -3.14 4.42 3.20
CA CYS A 4 -2.06 5.29 2.73
C CYS A 4 -2.61 6.63 2.22
N LYS A 5 -3.70 6.61 1.45
CA LYS A 5 -4.33 7.82 0.90
C LYS A 5 -4.88 8.72 2.00
N GLU A 6 -5.48 8.15 3.04
CA GLU A 6 -5.97 8.86 4.23
C GLU A 6 -4.82 9.52 5.01
N ALA A 7 -3.66 8.87 5.06
CA ALA A 7 -2.43 9.43 5.62
C ALA A 7 -1.68 10.39 4.68
N GLY A 8 -2.27 10.77 3.54
CA GLY A 8 -1.67 11.72 2.58
C GLY A 8 -0.67 11.12 1.59
N LEU A 9 -0.45 9.79 1.62
CA LEU A 9 0.43 9.08 0.69
C LEU A 9 -0.37 8.52 -0.50
N ILE A 10 -0.13 9.08 -1.69
CA ILE A 10 -0.71 8.58 -2.93
C ILE A 10 0.20 7.51 -3.55
N LEU A 11 -0.35 6.33 -3.79
CA LEU A 11 0.33 5.21 -4.42
C LEU A 11 -0.36 4.82 -5.73
N THR A 12 0.33 4.01 -6.54
CA THR A 12 -0.29 3.36 -7.70
C THR A 12 -1.47 2.51 -7.21
N PRO A 13 -2.63 2.51 -7.90
CA PRO A 13 -3.75 1.64 -7.53
C PRO A 13 -3.34 0.16 -7.45
N ALA A 14 -3.95 -0.57 -6.51
CA ALA A 14 -3.80 -2.03 -6.45
C ALA A 14 -4.27 -2.67 -7.75
N GLY A 15 -3.65 -3.78 -8.16
CA GLY A 15 -3.96 -4.47 -9.41
C GLY A 15 -3.46 -3.78 -10.68
N ALA A 16 -2.87 -2.58 -10.61
CA ALA A 16 -2.41 -1.84 -11.79
C ALA A 16 -1.34 -2.57 -12.64
N THR A 17 -0.63 -3.55 -12.07
CA THR A 17 0.35 -4.39 -12.77
C THR A 17 -0.26 -5.68 -13.36
N PHE A 18 -1.58 -5.82 -13.31
CA PHE A 18 -2.31 -6.98 -13.80
C PHE A 18 -3.27 -6.59 -14.93
N PRO A 19 -3.55 -7.50 -15.88
CA PRO A 19 -4.58 -7.28 -16.88
C PRO A 19 -5.90 -6.86 -16.24
N TYR A 20 -6.53 -5.84 -16.82
CA TYR A 20 -7.81 -5.29 -16.35
C TYR A 20 -7.81 -4.71 -14.92
N GLY A 21 -6.64 -4.49 -14.32
CA GLY A 21 -6.55 -3.96 -12.96
C GLY A 21 -6.92 -4.96 -11.86
N MET A 22 -6.95 -6.27 -12.18
CA MET A 22 -7.39 -7.31 -11.25
C MET A 22 -6.22 -8.19 -10.81
N ASP A 23 -5.72 -7.96 -9.60
CA ASP A 23 -4.80 -8.87 -8.93
C ASP A 23 -5.60 -10.00 -8.26
N PRO A 24 -5.44 -11.28 -8.68
CA PRO A 24 -6.21 -12.40 -8.14
C PRO A 24 -5.98 -12.63 -6.64
N ASN A 25 -4.87 -12.14 -6.08
CA ASN A 25 -4.53 -12.34 -4.67
C ASN A 25 -4.66 -11.07 -3.82
N ASP A 26 -5.00 -9.92 -4.43
CA ASP A 26 -5.02 -8.60 -3.78
C ASP A 26 -3.78 -8.36 -2.89
N ALA A 27 -2.59 -8.62 -3.44
CA ALA A 27 -1.34 -8.70 -2.68
C ALA A 27 -0.18 -7.92 -3.30
N ASN A 28 -0.33 -7.37 -4.50
CA ASN A 28 0.72 -6.61 -5.18
C ASN A 28 0.51 -5.10 -5.09
N ILE A 29 1.58 -4.39 -4.72
CA ILE A 29 1.62 -2.94 -4.64
C ILE A 29 2.91 -2.46 -5.32
N ARG A 30 2.77 -1.60 -6.33
CA ARG A 30 3.90 -1.04 -7.07
C ARG A 30 4.43 0.22 -6.38
N ILE A 31 5.75 0.26 -6.13
CA ILE A 31 6.47 1.43 -5.62
C ILE A 31 7.36 1.99 -6.73
N SER A 32 7.34 3.32 -6.92
CA SER A 32 8.18 4.03 -7.91
C SER A 32 9.13 5.00 -7.18
N PRO A 33 10.33 4.55 -6.79
CA PRO A 33 11.21 5.30 -5.89
C PRO A 33 12.06 6.38 -6.57
N SER A 34 12.04 6.47 -7.91
CA SER A 34 12.97 7.31 -8.68
C SER A 34 12.66 8.82 -8.67
N PHE A 35 11.43 9.21 -8.33
CA PHE A 35 11.00 10.61 -8.33
C PHE A 35 11.33 11.38 -7.04
N PRO A 36 10.95 10.90 -5.83
CA PRO A 36 11.17 11.67 -4.62
C PRO A 36 12.65 11.64 -4.17
N PRO A 37 13.13 12.70 -3.50
CA PRO A 37 14.39 12.66 -2.75
C PRO A 37 14.37 11.58 -1.66
N VAL A 38 15.55 11.08 -1.26
CA VAL A 38 15.70 9.96 -0.32
C VAL A 38 14.99 10.20 1.03
N ASN A 39 15.02 11.43 1.55
CA ASN A 39 14.35 11.76 2.81
C ASN A 39 12.81 11.69 2.70
N GLN A 40 12.23 12.19 1.61
CA GLN A 40 10.79 12.08 1.36
C GLN A 40 10.38 10.64 1.06
N LEU A 41 11.24 9.88 0.36
CA LEU A 41 11.01 8.46 0.13
C LEU A 41 10.96 7.69 1.46
N ALA A 42 11.87 7.98 2.40
CA ALA A 42 11.88 7.35 3.71
C ALA A 42 10.57 7.62 4.48
N GLU A 43 10.13 8.88 4.55
CA GLU A 43 8.87 9.26 5.20
C GLU A 43 7.64 8.59 4.54
N ALA A 44 7.61 8.53 3.21
CA ALA A 44 6.57 7.82 2.48
C ALA A 44 6.58 6.31 2.79
N MET A 45 7.76 5.69 2.93
CA MET A 45 7.86 4.27 3.27
C MET A 45 7.43 3.97 4.70
N ASP A 46 7.62 4.88 5.64
CA ASP A 46 7.10 4.74 7.01
C ASP A 46 5.56 4.68 7.00
N ILE A 47 4.92 5.63 6.31
CA ILE A 47 3.45 5.63 6.14
C ILE A 47 2.97 4.32 5.48
N PHE A 48 3.65 3.89 4.42
CA PHE A 48 3.33 2.64 3.73
C PHE A 48 3.43 1.43 4.67
N CYS A 49 4.52 1.30 5.41
CA CYS A 49 4.76 0.16 6.29
C CYS A 49 3.74 0.09 7.43
N VAL A 50 3.41 1.24 8.04
CA VAL A 50 2.36 1.31 9.08
C VAL A 50 1.01 0.91 8.50
N SER A 51 0.64 1.45 7.34
CA SER A 51 -0.63 1.15 6.67
C SER A 51 -0.75 -0.34 6.31
N ALA A 52 0.33 -0.94 5.78
CA ALA A 52 0.34 -2.36 5.41
C ALA A 52 0.22 -3.27 6.64
N LYS A 53 0.92 -2.94 7.73
CA LYS A 53 0.81 -3.68 9.00
C LYS A 53 -0.59 -3.56 9.60
N LEU A 54 -1.18 -2.37 9.58
CA LEU A 54 -2.54 -2.16 10.08
C LEU A 54 -3.56 -3.00 9.29
N ALA A 55 -3.52 -2.92 7.96
CA ALA A 55 -4.39 -3.74 7.10
C ALA A 55 -4.23 -5.25 7.35
N ALA A 56 -3.01 -5.72 7.60
CA ALA A 56 -2.76 -7.12 7.93
C ALA A 56 -3.40 -7.51 9.28
N VAL A 57 -3.26 -6.67 10.32
CA VAL A 57 -3.88 -6.91 11.63
C VAL A 57 -5.40 -6.88 11.54
N GLU A 58 -5.97 -5.89 10.84
CA GLU A 58 -7.42 -5.80 10.61
C GLU A 58 -7.99 -7.04 9.91
N LYS A 59 -7.27 -7.55 8.90
CA LYS A 59 -7.64 -8.78 8.20
C LYS A 59 -7.63 -10.00 9.14
N LEU A 60 -6.56 -10.17 9.93
CA LEU A 60 -6.45 -11.28 10.88
C LEU A 60 -7.58 -11.24 11.93
N LEU A 61 -7.80 -10.07 12.56
CA LEU A 61 -8.85 -9.89 13.56
C LEU A 61 -10.28 -10.08 13.00
N SER A 62 -10.47 -9.87 11.70
CA SER A 62 -11.76 -10.08 11.02
C SER A 62 -11.98 -11.55 10.61
N GLN A 63 -10.92 -12.35 10.51
CA GLN A 63 -10.98 -13.78 10.18
C GLN A 63 -11.20 -14.66 11.42
N ASP A 64 -10.88 -14.14 12.62
CA ASP A 64 -11.11 -14.82 13.91
C ASP A 64 -12.57 -14.72 14.43
N LYS A 65 -13.50 -14.21 13.61
CA LYS A 65 -14.95 -14.19 13.89
C LYS A 65 -15.68 -15.20 13.02
#